data_AF-A0A2T6KXY9-F1
#
_entry.id   AF-A0A2T6KXY9-F1
#
_cell.length_a   1.000
_cell.length_b   1.000
_cell.length_c   1.000
_cell.angle_alpha   90.00
_cell.angle_beta   90.00
_cell.angle_gamma   90.00
#
_symmetry.space_group_name_H-M   'P 1'
#
loop_
_entity.id
_entity.type
_entity.pdbx_description
1 polymer ?
#
loop_
_entity_poly.entity_id
_entity_poly.type
_entity_poly.pdbx_seq_one_letter_code
_entity_poly.pdbx_strand_id
1 'polypeptide(L)' 'MEAAANYARTNGLAIAFDVILKYRAAIRLYERLGAERIADLAHEYGDGFTEPAAVYVVPLPN' A
#
# COMPACT_ATOMS: atom_id res chain seq x y z
N MET A 1 2.66 -4.47 9.17
CA MET A 1 2.28 -3.10 8.74
C MET A 1 2.24 -2.11 9.90
N GLU A 2 1.61 -2.42 11.03
CA GLU A 2 1.51 -1.47 12.15
C GLU A 2 2.87 -0.98 12.69
N ALA A 3 3.84 -1.88 12.88
CA ALA A 3 5.20 -1.48 13.28
C ALA A 3 5.89 -0.55 12.27
N ALA A 4 5.72 -0.80 10.96
CA ALA A 4 6.28 0.02 9.90
C ALA A 4 5.59 1.40 9.85
N ALA A 5 4.26 1.43 10.00
CA ALA A 5 3.49 2.68 10.07
C ALA A 5 3.87 3.53 11.28
N ASN A 6 4.08 2.90 12.45
CA ASN A 6 4.54 3.60 13.65
C ASN A 6 5.96 4.15 13.47
N TYR A 7 6.89 3.36 12.94
CA TYR A 7 8.23 3.84 12.64
C TYR A 7 8.21 5.02 11.67
N ALA A 8 7.45 4.91 10.57
CA ALA A 8 7.33 5.97 9.59
C ALA A 8 6.76 7.26 10.22
N ARG A 9 5.72 7.14 11.04
CA ARG A 9 5.14 8.27 11.79
C ARG A 9 6.15 8.92 12.72
N THR A 10 6.87 8.14 13.52
CA THR A 10 7.90 8.66 14.45
C THR A 10 9.04 9.37 13.74
N ASN A 11 9.34 9.00 12.49
CA ASN A 11 10.45 9.55 11.72
C ASN A 11 10.01 10.56 10.64
N GLY A 12 8.72 10.94 10.57
CA GLY A 12 8.24 11.86 9.54
C GLY A 12 8.40 11.32 8.12
N LEU A 13 8.20 10.02 7.92
CA LEU A 13 8.25 9.34 6.61
C LEU A 13 6.85 8.94 6.12
N ALA A 14 6.61 9.07 4.81
CA ALA A 14 5.45 8.47 4.15
C ALA A 14 5.77 7.04 3.73
N ILE A 15 4.74 6.18 3.66
CA ILE A 15 4.88 4.81 3.13
C ILE A 15 4.06 4.72 1.86
N ALA A 16 4.67 4.27 0.76
CA ALA A 16 3.96 3.87 -0.45
C ALA A 16 4.21 2.38 -0.72
N PHE A 17 3.18 1.68 -1.19
CA PHE A 17 3.25 0.27 -1.57
C PHE A 17 2.15 -0.05 -2.58
N ASP A 18 2.37 -1.05 -3.41
CA ASP A 18 1.34 -1.60 -4.28
C ASP A 18 0.73 -2.88 -3.67
N VAL A 19 -0.52 -3.14 -4.02
CA VAL A 19 -1.27 -4.32 -3.58
C VAL A 19 -2.08 -4.90 -4.73
N ILE A 20 -1.98 -6.21 -4.94
CA ILE A 20 -2.78 -6.92 -5.94
C ILE A 20 -4.27 -6.83 -5.58
N LEU A 21 -5.11 -6.40 -6.54
CA LEU A 21 -6.52 -6.09 -6.32
C LEU A 21 -7.38 -7.29 -5.88
N LYS A 22 -6.95 -8.52 -6.20
CA LYS A 22 -7.64 -9.74 -5.75
C LYS A 22 -7.52 -9.96 -4.23
N TYR A 23 -6.51 -9.38 -3.57
CA TYR A 23 -6.30 -9.50 -2.13
C TYR A 23 -7.10 -8.47 -1.32
N ARG A 24 -8.43 -8.54 -1.45
CA ARG A 24 -9.37 -7.60 -0.80
C ARG A 24 -9.23 -7.50 0.72
N ALA A 25 -8.82 -8.58 1.39
CA ALA A 25 -8.60 -8.56 2.84
C ALA A 25 -7.39 -7.69 3.24
N ALA A 26 -6.32 -7.70 2.45
CA ALA A 26 -5.15 -6.84 2.65
C ALA A 26 -5.51 -5.37 2.41
N ILE A 27 -6.23 -5.08 1.32
CA ILE A 27 -6.71 -3.72 1.01
C ILE A 27 -7.51 -3.13 2.17
N ARG A 28 -8.52 -3.86 2.68
CA ARG A 28 -9.33 -3.39 3.82
C ARG A 28 -8.52 -3.21 5.11
N LEU A 29 -7.46 -4.01 5.30
CA LEU A 29 -6.56 -3.81 6.43
C LEU A 29 -5.80 -2.49 6.27
N TYR A 30 -5.29 -2.21 5.09
CA TYR A 30 -4.52 -0.99 4.82
C TYR A 30 -5.36 0.27 4.88
N GLU A 31 -6.58 0.24 4.33
CA GLU A 31 -7.54 1.35 4.43
C GLU A 31 -7.87 1.67 5.90
N ARG A 32 -8.04 0.66 6.75
CA ARG A 32 -8.23 0.86 8.21
C ARG A 32 -7.01 1.45 8.92
N LEU A 33 -5.82 1.26 8.36
CA LEU A 33 -4.58 1.86 8.86
C LEU A 33 -4.35 3.29 8.30
N GLY A 34 -5.31 3.84 7.55
CA GLY A 34 -5.25 5.18 6.97
C GLY A 34 -4.54 5.23 5.62
N ALA A 35 -4.37 4.09 4.95
CA ALA A 35 -3.79 4.10 3.60
C ALA A 35 -4.83 4.56 2.57
N GLU A 36 -4.38 5.40 1.63
CA GLU A 36 -5.18 5.98 0.56
C GLU A 36 -4.71 5.46 -0.80
N ARG A 37 -5.63 5.04 -1.66
CA ARG A 37 -5.31 4.62 -3.02
C ARG A 37 -4.99 5.85 -3.88
N ILE A 38 -3.85 5.84 -4.56
CA ILE A 38 -3.38 6.98 -5.36
C ILE A 38 -3.20 6.66 -6.85
N ALA A 39 -3.07 5.38 -7.22
CA ALA A 39 -2.91 4.97 -8.61
C ALA A 39 -3.28 3.49 -8.83
N ASP A 40 -3.51 3.14 -10.09
CA ASP A 40 -3.73 1.78 -10.58
C ASP A 40 -2.59 1.36 -11.49
N LEU A 41 -2.15 0.11 -11.39
CA LEU A 41 -1.07 -0.42 -12.22
C LEU A 41 -1.22 -1.92 -12.48
N ALA A 42 -0.45 -2.42 -13.45
CA ALA A 42 -0.20 -3.84 -13.61
C ALA A 42 1.08 -4.21 -12.86
N HIS A 43 0.97 -5.05 -11.84
CA HIS A 43 2.13 -5.52 -11.09
C HIS A 43 2.76 -6.68 -11.85
N GLU A 44 3.99 -6.49 -12.32
CA GLU A 44 4.77 -7.53 -12.99
C GLU A 44 5.50 -8.42 -11.97
N TYR A 45 5.38 -9.74 -12.12
CA TYR A 45 6.07 -10.72 -11.27
C TYR A 45 6.45 -11.99 -12.06
N GLY A 46 7.54 -12.63 -11.64
CA GLY A 46 8.06 -13.84 -12.29
C GLY A 46 8.37 -13.63 -13.77
N ASP A 47 8.13 -14.66 -14.58
CA ASP A 47 8.43 -14.69 -16.02
C ASP A 47 7.40 -13.89 -16.86
N GLY A 48 7.22 -12.61 -16.55
CA GLY A 48 6.35 -11.70 -17.30
C GLY A 48 4.86 -11.82 -16.96
N PHE A 49 4.50 -12.44 -15.84
CA PHE A 49 3.12 -12.44 -15.37
C PHE A 49 2.75 -11.05 -14.86
N THR A 50 1.50 -10.66 -15.11
CA THR A 50 0.94 -9.40 -14.62
C THR A 50 -0.34 -9.65 -13.86
N GLU A 51 -0.53 -8.89 -12.78
CA GLU A 51 -1.77 -8.87 -12.02
C GLU A 51 -2.23 -7.43 -11.79
N PRO A 52 -3.54 -7.13 -11.89
CA PRO A 52 -4.05 -5.81 -11.54
C PRO A 52 -3.73 -5.47 -10.09
N ALA A 53 -3.12 -4.31 -9.88
CA ALA A 53 -2.74 -3.79 -8.57
C ALA A 53 -3.10 -2.31 -8.45
N ALA A 54 -2.98 -1.80 -7.23
CA ALA A 54 -3.09 -0.37 -6.96
C ALA A 54 -2.03 0.07 -5.96
N VAL A 55 -1.57 1.30 -6.12
CA VAL A 55 -0.65 1.97 -5.19
C VAL A 55 -1.46 2.62 -4.10
N TYR A 56 -1.06 2.36 -2.86
CA TYR A 56 -1.58 3.00 -1.66
C TYR A 56 -0.47 3.78 -0.95
N VAL A 57 -0.84 4.88 -0.32
CA VAL A 57 0.04 5.70 0.52
C VAL A 57 -0.51 5.80 1.94
N VAL A 58 0.34 5.68 2.96
CA VAL A 58 0.03 6.15 4.31
C VAL A 58 0.67 7.54 4.43
N PRO A 59 -0.13 8.62 4.44
CA PRO A 59 0.40 9.98 4.47
C PRO A 59 1.01 10.33 5.83
N LEU A 60 1.81 11.39 5.85
CA LEU A 60 2.26 12.00 7.09
C LEU A 60 1.06 12.60 7.84
N PRO A 61 1.04 12.55 9.18
CA PRO A 61 0.11 13.38 9.95
C PRO A 61 0.37 14.84 9.60
N ASN A 62 -0.69 15.60 9.31
CA ASN A 62 -0.64 17.06 9.15
C ASN A 62 -0.25 17.76 10.45
#